data_AF-A0A0G9AGK8-F1
#
_entry.id   AF-A0A0G9AGK8-F1
#
_cell.length_a   1.000
_cell.length_b   1.000
_cell.length_c   1.000
_cell.angle_alpha   90.00
_cell.angle_beta   90.00
_cell.angle_gamma   90.00
#
_symmetry.space_group_name_H-M   'P 1'
#
loop_
_entity.id
_entity.type
_entity.pdbx_description
1 polymer ?
#
loop_
_entity_poly.entity_id
_entity_poly.type
_entity_poly.pdbx_seq_one_letter_code
_entity_poly.pdbx_strand_id
1 'polypeptide(L)'
;MSGYCSIAPGHPVHGHYHDHEYGFPQRDERELFERLVLEINQAGLSWQTILRKRVNFQRAYDGFDVDAVAAYGDQDISRLMGDAGIIRNRLKVLAAIHNAQVIQALRATHGSFAQWLDAHHPLDKPAWVKLFKKTFRFTGGEITGEFLMSLGYLPGAHHARCPVFAQIRALAPPWLQAQTPAKTRTVQRG
;
A
#
# COMPACT_ATOMS: atom_id res chain seq x y z
N MET A 1 4.22 -6.01 -17.61
CA MET A 1 2.94 -6.71 -17.33
C MET A 1 3.21 -7.66 -16.19
N SER A 2 2.42 -7.63 -15.11
CA SER A 2 2.71 -8.49 -13.96
C SER A 2 2.61 -9.96 -14.38
N GLY A 3 3.63 -10.76 -14.07
CA GLY A 3 3.53 -12.22 -14.09
C GLY A 3 2.56 -12.75 -13.04
N TYR A 4 1.99 -11.87 -12.21
CA TYR A 4 1.07 -12.24 -11.16
C TYR A 4 -0.26 -12.78 -11.72
N CYS A 5 -0.80 -12.18 -12.80
CA CYS A 5 -2.01 -12.68 -13.47
C CYS A 5 -1.88 -14.10 -14.02
N SER A 6 -0.66 -14.61 -14.29
CA SER A 6 -0.48 -15.98 -14.77
C SER A 6 -0.45 -17.04 -13.67
N ILE A 7 -0.20 -16.64 -12.41
CA ILE A 7 -0.03 -17.58 -11.29
C ILE A 7 -1.12 -17.46 -10.22
N ALA A 8 -1.79 -16.32 -10.15
CA ALA A 8 -2.71 -16.02 -9.05
C ALA A 8 -4.13 -16.57 -9.24
N PRO A 9 -4.76 -16.53 -10.44
CA PRO A 9 -6.13 -17.01 -10.62
C PRO A 9 -6.30 -18.46 -10.18
N GLY A 10 -7.28 -18.73 -9.32
CA GLY A 10 -7.56 -20.07 -8.77
C GLY A 10 -6.55 -20.58 -7.73
N HIS A 11 -5.46 -19.84 -7.46
CA HIS A 11 -4.49 -20.24 -6.44
C HIS A 11 -5.03 -19.99 -5.03
N PRO A 12 -4.95 -20.96 -4.08
CA PRO A 12 -5.64 -20.90 -2.79
C PRO A 12 -5.23 -19.72 -1.89
N VAL A 13 -4.03 -19.16 -2.08
CA VAL A 13 -3.56 -17.98 -1.32
C VAL A 13 -3.61 -16.70 -2.15
N HIS A 14 -3.42 -16.80 -3.47
CA HIS A 14 -3.18 -15.64 -4.32
C HIS A 14 -4.45 -15.18 -5.05
N GLY A 15 -5.38 -16.09 -5.31
CA GLY A 15 -6.61 -15.84 -6.08
C GLY A 15 -7.43 -14.71 -5.49
N HIS A 16 -7.80 -14.83 -4.20
CA HIS A 16 -8.57 -13.77 -3.54
C HIS A 16 -7.85 -12.40 -3.57
N TYR A 17 -6.55 -12.38 -3.24
CA TYR A 17 -5.78 -11.14 -3.25
C TYR A 17 -5.72 -10.52 -4.65
N HIS A 18 -5.52 -11.33 -5.68
CA HIS A 18 -5.50 -10.89 -7.08
C HIS A 18 -6.87 -10.37 -7.54
N ASP A 19 -7.94 -11.12 -7.24
CA ASP A 19 -9.28 -10.87 -7.78
C ASP A 19 -10.00 -9.71 -7.10
N HIS A 20 -9.62 -9.35 -5.87
CA HIS A 20 -10.38 -8.41 -5.05
C HIS A 20 -9.57 -7.27 -4.44
N GLU A 21 -8.23 -7.33 -4.44
CA GLU A 21 -7.43 -6.34 -3.71
C GLU A 21 -6.28 -5.74 -4.54
N TYR A 22 -5.49 -6.56 -5.24
CA TYR A 22 -4.30 -6.08 -5.94
C TYR A 22 -4.67 -5.23 -7.15
N GLY A 23 -4.36 -3.93 -7.09
CA GLY A 23 -4.69 -2.95 -8.11
C GLY A 23 -6.05 -2.27 -7.92
N PHE A 24 -6.79 -2.63 -6.87
CA PHE A 24 -8.04 -1.98 -6.50
C PHE A 24 -7.74 -0.70 -5.70
N PRO A 25 -8.35 0.44 -6.04
CA PRO A 25 -8.20 1.66 -5.24
C PRO A 25 -8.75 1.46 -3.82
N GLN A 26 -7.99 1.92 -2.82
CA GLN A 26 -8.41 1.93 -1.41
C GLN A 26 -8.20 3.32 -0.81
N ARG A 27 -9.09 3.69 0.11
CA ARG A 27 -9.09 4.97 0.83
C ARG A 27 -9.10 4.81 2.35
N ASP A 28 -9.48 3.65 2.88
CA ASP A 28 -9.45 3.37 4.31
C ASP A 28 -8.02 3.42 4.85
N GLU A 29 -7.82 4.19 5.92
CA GLU A 29 -6.49 4.45 6.46
C GLU A 29 -5.82 3.20 7.03
N ARG A 30 -6.60 2.30 7.64
CA ARG A 30 -6.08 1.04 8.22
C ARG A 30 -5.65 0.11 7.11
N GLU A 31 -6.42 -0.01 6.03
CA GLU A 31 -6.05 -0.83 4.88
C GLU A 31 -4.82 -0.28 4.14
N LEU A 32 -4.73 1.04 3.99
CA LEU A 32 -3.55 1.68 3.41
C LEU A 32 -2.31 1.44 4.27
N PHE A 33 -2.42 1.59 5.59
CA PHE A 33 -1.32 1.34 6.51
C PHE A 33 -0.95 -0.15 6.57
N GLU A 34 -1.93 -1.05 6.60
CA GLU A 34 -1.74 -2.50 6.49
C GLU A 34 -0.91 -2.83 5.25
N ARG A 35 -1.34 -2.36 4.06
CA ARG A 35 -0.62 -2.64 2.81
C ARG A 35 0.84 -2.19 2.90
N LEU A 36 1.09 -0.97 3.39
CA LEU A 36 2.45 -0.45 3.53
C LEU A 36 3.31 -1.33 4.44
N VAL A 37 2.79 -1.72 5.61
CA VAL A 37 3.52 -2.57 6.56
C VAL A 37 3.74 -3.98 6.01
N LEU A 38 2.78 -4.56 5.29
CA LEU A 38 2.94 -5.87 4.67
C LEU A 38 4.02 -5.85 3.58
N GLU A 39 4.06 -4.82 2.73
CA GLU A 39 5.11 -4.65 1.70
C GLU A 39 6.50 -4.47 2.34
N ILE A 40 6.61 -3.68 3.43
CA ILE A 40 7.86 -3.56 4.20
C ILE A 40 8.31 -4.93 4.74
N ASN A 41 7.36 -5.75 5.19
CA ASN A 41 7.66 -7.06 5.75
C ASN A 41 7.98 -8.11 4.68
N GLN A 42 7.53 -7.94 3.44
CA GLN A 42 7.84 -8.82 2.31
C GLN A 42 9.32 -8.86 1.96
N ALA A 43 10.09 -7.79 2.21
CA ALA A 43 11.51 -7.75 1.85
C ALA A 43 12.29 -8.98 2.35
N GLY A 44 12.80 -9.78 1.40
CA GLY A 44 13.51 -11.05 1.62
C GLY A 44 12.63 -12.31 1.69
N LEU A 45 11.32 -12.21 1.39
CA LEU A 45 10.34 -13.29 1.49
C LEU A 45 9.40 -13.32 0.28
N SER A 46 8.68 -14.43 0.08
CA SER A 46 7.61 -14.48 -0.90
C SER A 46 6.36 -13.74 -0.41
N TRP A 47 5.63 -13.10 -1.32
CA TRP A 47 4.34 -12.48 -0.97
C TRP A 47 3.34 -13.51 -0.43
N GLN A 48 3.39 -14.77 -0.89
CA GLN A 48 2.62 -15.88 -0.31
C GLN A 48 2.86 -16.04 1.20
N THR A 49 4.11 -15.89 1.64
CA THR A 49 4.46 -15.97 3.07
C THR A 49 3.77 -14.85 3.86
N ILE A 50 3.73 -13.65 3.28
CA ILE A 50 3.08 -12.50 3.90
C ILE A 50 1.56 -12.69 3.95
N LEU A 51 0.92 -13.09 2.84
CA LEU A 51 -0.52 -13.35 2.80
C LEU A 51 -0.94 -14.42 3.81
N ARG A 52 -0.18 -15.51 3.95
CA ARG A 52 -0.45 -16.55 4.96
C ARG A 52 -0.34 -16.05 6.40
N LYS A 53 0.48 -15.03 6.65
CA LYS A 53 0.66 -14.42 7.98
C LYS A 53 -0.24 -13.21 8.22
N ARG A 54 -1.02 -12.76 7.22
CA ARG A 54 -1.78 -11.50 7.28
C ARG A 54 -2.69 -11.40 8.51
N VAL A 55 -3.47 -12.45 8.81
CA VAL A 55 -4.37 -12.46 9.98
C VAL A 55 -3.59 -12.35 11.31
N ASN A 56 -2.35 -12.87 11.36
CA ASN A 56 -1.50 -12.70 12.53
C ASN A 56 -0.95 -11.27 12.61
N PHE A 57 -0.55 -10.69 11.48
CA PHE A 57 -0.17 -9.28 11.42
C PHE A 57 -1.31 -8.35 11.86
N GLN A 58 -2.53 -8.58 11.37
CA GLN A 58 -3.71 -7.82 11.78
C GLN A 58 -3.92 -7.87 13.29
N ARG A 59 -3.82 -9.07 13.91
CA ARG A 59 -3.94 -9.19 15.37
C ARG A 59 -2.77 -8.56 16.12
N ALA A 60 -1.55 -8.72 15.61
CA ALA A 60 -0.34 -8.23 16.28
C ALA A 60 -0.25 -6.69 16.30
N TYR A 61 -0.76 -6.03 15.25
CA TYR A 61 -0.73 -4.58 15.05
C TYR A 61 -2.10 -3.90 15.28
N ASP A 62 -2.94 -4.44 16.18
CA ASP A 62 -4.23 -3.84 16.58
C ASP A 62 -5.16 -3.47 15.40
N GLY A 63 -5.24 -4.37 14.42
CA GLY A 63 -6.02 -4.16 13.19
C GLY A 63 -5.50 -3.00 12.35
N PHE A 64 -4.21 -2.71 12.45
CA PHE A 64 -3.52 -1.59 11.81
C PHE A 64 -4.17 -0.23 12.13
N ASP A 65 -4.71 -0.08 13.35
CA ASP A 65 -5.08 1.23 13.84
C ASP A 65 -3.83 2.12 13.93
N VAL A 66 -3.81 3.20 13.15
CA VAL A 66 -2.64 4.08 13.06
C VAL A 66 -2.32 4.71 14.41
N ASP A 67 -3.33 5.12 15.18
CA ASP A 67 -3.11 5.79 16.46
C ASP A 67 -2.56 4.82 17.51
N ALA A 68 -3.08 3.60 17.57
CA ALA A 68 -2.58 2.54 18.44
C ALA A 68 -1.12 2.19 18.11
N VAL A 69 -0.82 1.92 16.84
CA VAL A 69 0.54 1.54 16.42
C VAL A 69 1.53 2.70 16.56
N ALA A 70 1.10 3.95 16.36
CA ALA A 70 1.94 5.13 16.59
C ALA A 70 2.33 5.30 18.07
N ALA A 71 1.48 4.82 18.99
CA ALA A 71 1.68 4.89 20.44
C ALA A 71 2.47 3.72 21.02
N TYR A 72 2.83 2.70 20.22
CA TYR A 72 3.58 1.54 20.70
C TYR A 72 4.90 1.91 21.37
N GLY A 73 5.13 1.33 22.55
CA GLY A 73 6.34 1.49 23.34
C GLY A 73 7.21 0.23 23.41
N ASP A 74 8.19 0.23 24.32
CA ASP A 74 9.12 -0.89 24.48
C ASP A 74 8.43 -2.23 24.83
N GLN A 75 7.30 -2.17 25.54
CA GLN A 75 6.49 -3.34 25.87
C GLN A 75 5.88 -3.96 24.60
N ASP A 76 5.29 -3.15 23.72
CA ASP A 76 4.73 -3.60 22.45
C ASP A 76 5.80 -4.15 21.53
N ILE A 77 6.95 -3.49 21.45
CA ILE A 77 8.06 -3.98 20.64
C ILE A 77 8.53 -5.34 21.18
N SER A 78 8.66 -5.50 22.50
CA SER A 78 9.03 -6.77 23.11
C SER A 78 7.99 -7.87 22.85
N ARG A 79 6.70 -7.55 22.95
CA ARG A 79 5.58 -8.43 22.59
C ARG A 79 5.67 -8.89 21.13
N LEU A 80 5.84 -7.96 20.19
CA LEU A 80 5.97 -8.26 18.76
C LEU A 80 7.21 -9.10 18.44
N MET A 81 8.33 -8.86 19.14
CA MET A 81 9.54 -9.68 18.98
C MET A 81 9.38 -11.10 19.56
N GLY A 82 8.42 -11.32 20.45
CA GLY A 82 8.03 -12.64 20.94
C GLY A 82 7.07 -13.41 20.02
N ASP A 83 6.36 -12.72 19.12
CA ASP A 83 5.30 -13.32 18.31
C ASP A 83 5.83 -14.05 17.06
N ALA A 84 5.77 -15.38 17.07
CA ALA A 84 6.16 -16.23 15.94
C ALA A 84 5.15 -16.20 14.76
N GLY A 85 3.96 -15.65 14.99
CA GLY A 85 2.91 -15.45 13.99
C GLY A 85 3.32 -14.44 12.90
N ILE A 86 4.17 -13.47 13.23
CA ILE A 86 4.64 -12.41 12.33
C ILE A 86 6.13 -12.60 11.92
N ILE A 87 6.73 -11.58 11.31
CA ILE A 87 8.16 -11.52 11.01
C ILE A 87 8.87 -10.77 12.13
N ARG A 88 9.65 -11.49 12.95
CA ARG A 88 10.35 -10.97 14.12
C ARG A 88 11.61 -10.20 13.73
N ASN A 89 11.44 -9.00 13.22
CA ASN A 89 12.53 -8.10 12.85
C ASN A 89 12.34 -6.74 13.53
N ARG A 90 13.23 -6.42 14.47
CA ARG A 90 13.14 -5.20 15.28
C ARG A 90 13.15 -3.93 14.44
N LEU A 91 13.96 -3.87 13.37
CA LEU A 91 14.03 -2.69 12.52
C LEU A 91 12.73 -2.48 11.73
N LYS A 92 12.09 -3.56 11.25
CA LYS A 92 10.79 -3.49 10.57
C LYS A 92 9.67 -3.07 11.53
N VAL A 93 9.69 -3.54 12.78
CA VAL A 93 8.74 -3.09 13.83
C VAL A 93 8.90 -1.60 14.10
N LEU A 94 10.13 -1.13 14.33
CA LEU A 94 10.41 0.30 14.55
C LEU A 94 10.03 1.16 13.34
N ALA A 95 10.17 0.64 12.13
CA ALA A 95 9.72 1.31 10.91
C ALA A 95 8.18 1.41 10.85
N ALA A 96 7.44 0.37 11.23
CA ALA A 96 5.99 0.41 11.28
C ALA A 96 5.48 1.48 12.26
N ILE A 97 6.05 1.53 13.47
CA ILE A 97 5.70 2.54 14.49
C ILE A 97 5.97 3.96 13.98
N HIS A 98 7.18 4.20 13.44
CA HIS A 98 7.52 5.50 12.87
C HIS A 98 6.59 5.89 11.72
N ASN A 99 6.27 4.94 10.81
CA ASN A 99 5.41 5.23 9.68
C ASN A 99 3.97 5.51 10.12
N ALA A 100 3.47 4.85 11.17
CA ALA A 100 2.19 5.20 11.79
C ALA A 100 2.19 6.63 12.33
N GLN A 101 3.24 7.04 13.06
CA GLN A 101 3.40 8.41 13.56
C GLN A 101 3.42 9.45 12.42
N VAL A 102 4.11 9.13 11.32
CA VAL A 102 4.11 9.99 10.13
C VAL A 102 2.71 10.09 9.53
N ILE A 103 2.01 8.96 9.34
CA ILE A 103 0.64 8.96 8.80
C ILE A 103 -0.31 9.76 9.69
N GLN A 104 -0.23 9.60 11.01
CA GLN A 104 -1.00 10.39 11.97
C GLN A 104 -0.77 11.90 11.77
N ALA A 105 0.48 12.32 11.58
CA ALA A 105 0.83 13.72 11.32
C ALA A 105 0.34 14.23 9.95
N LEU A 106 0.21 13.36 8.94
CA LEU A 106 -0.34 13.74 7.63
C LEU A 106 -1.79 14.20 7.72
N ARG A 107 -2.57 13.75 8.71
CA ARG A 107 -3.95 14.19 8.92
C ARG A 107 -4.05 15.71 9.11
N ALA A 108 -3.09 16.31 9.80
CA ALA A 108 -3.08 17.76 10.03
C ALA A 108 -2.75 18.58 8.77
N THR A 109 -2.00 18.00 7.83
CA THR A 109 -1.51 18.73 6.64
C THR A 109 -2.29 18.42 5.36
N HIS A 110 -2.85 17.22 5.25
CA HIS A 110 -3.53 16.71 4.05
C HIS A 110 -4.93 16.15 4.34
N GLY A 111 -5.33 16.06 5.61
CA GLY A 111 -6.61 15.50 6.04
C GLY A 111 -6.58 13.98 6.27
N SER A 112 -5.87 13.22 5.43
CA SER A 112 -5.70 11.76 5.60
C SER A 112 -4.52 11.22 4.78
N PHE A 113 -4.14 9.95 5.01
CA PHE A 113 -3.12 9.29 4.18
C PHE A 113 -3.55 9.17 2.71
N ALA A 114 -4.81 8.83 2.45
CA ALA A 114 -5.35 8.75 1.10
C ALA A 114 -5.26 10.12 0.38
N GLN A 115 -5.62 11.21 1.08
CA GLN A 115 -5.53 12.56 0.52
C GLN A 115 -4.08 13.01 0.31
N TRP A 116 -3.13 12.54 1.15
CA TRP A 116 -1.71 12.78 0.90
C TRP A 116 -1.23 12.07 -0.38
N LEU A 117 -1.67 10.84 -0.63
CA LEU A 117 -1.38 10.14 -1.89
C LEU A 117 -2.01 10.89 -3.09
N ASP A 118 -3.26 11.31 -2.97
CA ASP A 118 -3.97 12.07 -4.01
C ASP A 118 -3.26 13.40 -4.32
N ALA A 119 -2.81 14.14 -3.30
CA ALA A 119 -2.15 15.43 -3.46
C ALA A 119 -0.81 15.34 -4.21
N HIS A 120 -0.16 14.18 -4.18
CA HIS A 120 1.09 13.94 -4.91
C HIS A 120 0.87 13.23 -6.24
N HIS A 121 -0.32 12.70 -6.52
CA HIS A 121 -0.59 12.06 -7.80
C HIS A 121 -0.91 13.10 -8.89
N PRO A 122 -0.40 12.99 -10.14
CA PRO A 122 0.45 11.92 -10.65
C PRO A 122 1.95 12.19 -10.48
N LEU A 123 2.66 11.15 -10.01
CA LEU A 123 4.12 11.04 -10.10
C LEU A 123 4.50 9.76 -10.83
N ASP A 124 5.67 9.78 -11.47
CA ASP A 124 6.29 8.55 -11.96
C ASP A 124 6.92 7.73 -10.82
N LYS A 125 7.26 6.47 -11.10
CA LYS A 125 7.82 5.58 -10.07
C LYS A 125 9.09 6.15 -9.41
N PRO A 126 10.09 6.68 -10.14
CA PRO A 126 11.26 7.32 -9.52
C PRO A 126 10.92 8.46 -8.56
N ALA A 127 10.01 9.35 -8.93
CA ALA A 127 9.61 10.47 -8.08
C ALA A 127 8.83 10.00 -6.84
N TRP A 128 7.94 9.01 -7.00
CA TRP A 128 7.28 8.35 -5.87
C TRP A 128 8.28 7.74 -4.89
N VAL A 129 9.27 7.00 -5.38
CA VAL A 129 10.31 6.39 -4.53
C VAL A 129 11.11 7.46 -3.79
N LYS A 130 11.45 8.57 -4.46
CA LYS A 130 12.13 9.70 -3.82
C LYS A 130 11.29 10.31 -2.70
N LEU A 131 10.00 10.53 -2.95
CA LEU A 131 9.06 11.05 -1.96
C LEU A 131 8.91 10.10 -0.77
N PHE A 132 8.65 8.82 -1.03
CA PHE A 132 8.47 7.83 0.02
C PHE A 132 9.71 7.63 0.89
N LYS A 133 10.92 7.67 0.31
CA LYS A 133 12.17 7.59 1.09
C LYS A 133 12.41 8.82 1.98
N LYS A 134 11.89 9.98 1.58
CA LYS A 134 11.95 11.22 2.38
C LYS A 134 10.94 11.20 3.53
N THR A 135 9.80 10.57 3.33
CA THR A 135 8.66 10.62 4.26
C THR A 135 8.62 9.44 5.23
N PHE A 136 8.92 8.23 4.75
CA PHE A 136 8.73 6.97 5.48
C PHE A 136 10.03 6.18 5.61
N ARG A 137 10.04 5.22 6.52
CA ARG A 137 11.13 4.25 6.71
C ARG A 137 10.83 2.95 5.98
N PHE A 138 11.89 2.31 5.49
CA PHE A 138 11.84 1.03 4.76
C PHE A 138 11.04 1.07 3.45
N THR A 139 11.00 2.22 2.78
CA THR A 139 10.25 2.41 1.53
C THR A 139 11.17 2.45 0.31
N GLY A 140 11.83 1.33 0.06
CA GLY A 140 12.69 1.12 -1.11
C GLY A 140 11.93 1.15 -2.44
N GLY A 141 12.66 0.97 -3.55
CA GLY A 141 12.08 1.05 -4.90
C GLY A 141 11.05 -0.02 -5.23
N GLU A 142 11.27 -1.24 -4.75
CA GLU A 142 10.35 -2.37 -4.89
C GLU A 142 9.11 -2.15 -4.02
N ILE A 143 9.32 -1.95 -2.71
CA ILE A 143 8.27 -1.72 -1.71
C ILE A 143 7.32 -0.58 -2.12
N THR A 144 7.87 0.58 -2.47
CA THR A 144 7.05 1.74 -2.90
C THR A 144 6.31 1.42 -4.21
N GLY A 145 6.97 0.71 -5.13
CA GLY A 145 6.38 0.33 -6.40
C GLY A 145 5.19 -0.61 -6.22
N GLU A 146 5.35 -1.68 -5.44
CA GLU A 146 4.30 -2.66 -5.17
C GLU A 146 3.18 -2.06 -4.32
N PHE A 147 3.50 -1.25 -3.31
CA PHE A 147 2.51 -0.49 -2.55
C PHE A 147 1.60 0.33 -3.47
N LEU A 148 2.17 1.20 -4.31
CA LEU A 148 1.40 2.07 -5.19
C LEU A 148 0.69 1.32 -6.31
N MET A 149 1.29 0.24 -6.84
CA MET A 149 0.67 -0.60 -7.86
C MET A 149 -0.52 -1.38 -7.27
N SER A 150 -0.38 -1.90 -6.05
CA SER A 150 -1.44 -2.62 -5.35
C SER A 150 -2.66 -1.75 -5.04
N LEU A 151 -2.47 -0.43 -4.95
CA LEU A 151 -3.53 0.55 -4.66
C LEU A 151 -4.04 1.29 -5.91
N GLY A 152 -3.54 0.94 -7.10
CA GLY A 152 -3.98 1.58 -8.35
C GLY A 152 -3.43 3.00 -8.59
N TYR A 153 -2.40 3.44 -7.86
CA TYR A 153 -1.69 4.70 -8.17
C TYR A 153 -0.68 4.52 -9.30
N LEU A 154 -0.05 3.35 -9.39
CA LEU A 154 0.79 2.96 -10.52
C LEU A 154 0.10 1.89 -11.38
N PRO A 155 0.27 1.93 -12.72
CA PRO A 155 -0.24 0.89 -13.59
C PRO A 155 0.60 -0.40 -13.45
N GLY A 156 0.02 -1.52 -13.87
CA GLY A 156 0.76 -2.78 -14.06
C GLY A 156 0.31 -3.95 -13.20
N ALA A 157 -0.58 -3.73 -12.21
CA ALA A 157 -1.11 -4.77 -11.33
C ALA A 157 -1.72 -5.93 -12.14
N HIS A 158 -2.49 -5.57 -13.18
CA HIS A 158 -3.17 -6.51 -14.08
C HIS A 158 -2.87 -6.18 -15.54
N HIS A 159 -2.73 -7.21 -16.38
CA HIS A 159 -2.65 -7.02 -17.83
C HIS A 159 -4.03 -6.85 -18.46
N ALA A 160 -4.12 -6.22 -19.64
CA ALA A 160 -5.39 -5.87 -20.27
C ALA A 160 -6.33 -7.06 -20.56
N ARG A 161 -5.79 -8.27 -20.72
CA ARG A 161 -6.55 -9.51 -20.94
C ARG A 161 -7.01 -10.21 -19.64
N CYS A 162 -6.69 -9.66 -18.47
CA CYS A 162 -7.10 -10.25 -17.20
C CYS A 162 -8.58 -9.93 -16.97
N PRO A 163 -9.44 -10.89 -16.61
CA PRO A 163 -10.86 -10.61 -16.34
C PRO A 163 -11.07 -9.53 -15.27
N VAL A 164 -10.19 -9.48 -14.27
CA VAL A 164 -10.20 -8.50 -13.18
C VAL A 164 -9.86 -7.08 -13.67
N PHE A 165 -9.09 -6.95 -14.76
CA PHE A 165 -8.69 -5.65 -15.30
C PHE A 165 -9.88 -4.78 -15.70
N ALA A 166 -10.94 -5.39 -16.26
CA ALA A 166 -12.16 -4.68 -16.61
C ALA A 166 -12.87 -4.12 -15.36
N GLN A 167 -12.88 -4.87 -14.26
CA GLN A 167 -13.46 -4.45 -12.99
C GLN A 167 -12.69 -3.27 -12.41
N ILE A 168 -11.35 -3.38 -12.34
CA ILE A 168 -10.49 -2.28 -11.88
C ILE A 168 -10.72 -1.04 -12.72
N ARG A 169 -10.75 -1.14 -14.06
CA ARG A 169 -11.00 0.02 -14.93
C ARG A 169 -12.34 0.70 -14.65
N ALA A 170 -13.39 -0.07 -14.34
CA ALA A 170 -14.70 0.48 -14.00
C ALA A 170 -14.68 1.31 -12.70
N LEU A 171 -13.74 1.03 -11.79
CA LEU A 171 -13.50 1.81 -10.57
C LEU A 171 -12.70 3.09 -10.80
N ALA A 172 -12.30 3.39 -12.05
CA ALA A 172 -11.53 4.58 -12.44
C ALA A 172 -10.30 4.82 -11.53
N PRO A 173 -9.33 3.89 -11.48
CA PRO A 173 -8.20 3.96 -10.55
C PRO A 173 -7.33 5.20 -10.85
N PRO A 174 -6.59 5.71 -9.85
CA PRO A 174 -5.78 6.92 -10.04
C PRO A 174 -4.86 6.88 -11.27
N TRP A 175 -4.21 5.74 -11.56
CA TRP A 175 -3.33 5.60 -12.74
C TRP A 175 -4.06 5.83 -14.08
N LEU A 176 -5.37 5.55 -14.15
CA LEU A 176 -6.18 5.72 -15.36
C LEU A 176 -6.60 7.18 -15.53
N GLN A 177 -6.92 7.85 -14.42
CA GLN A 177 -7.29 9.27 -14.43
C GLN A 177 -6.12 10.14 -14.90
N ALA A 178 -4.89 9.79 -14.52
CA ALA A 178 -3.68 10.48 -14.96
C ALA A 178 -3.40 10.38 -16.48
N GLN A 179 -3.97 9.38 -17.15
CA GLN A 179 -3.80 9.17 -18.61
C GLN A 179 -4.88 9.89 -19.43
N THR A 180 -5.92 10.43 -18.78
CA THR A 180 -6.99 11.16 -19.47
C THR A 180 -6.53 12.61 -19.66
N PRO A 181 -6.45 13.14 -20.90
CA PRO A 181 -6.09 14.53 -21.12
C PRO A 181 -7.06 15.43 -20.35
N ALA A 182 -6.54 16.38 -19.56
CA ALA A 182 -7.37 17.38 -18.91
C ALA A 182 -8.20 18.08 -20.00
N LYS A 183 -9.54 17.98 -19.92
CA LYS A 183 -10.42 18.79 -20.78
C LYS A 183 -10.02 20.24 -20.56
N THR A 184 -9.50 20.87 -21.61
CA THR A 184 -9.09 22.28 -21.62
C THR A 184 -10.22 23.12 -21.02
N ARG A 185 -10.02 23.66 -19.82
CA ARG A 185 -10.93 24.69 -19.28
C ARG A 185 -10.73 25.92 -20.16
N THR A 186 -11.61 26.10 -21.14
CA THR A 186 -11.71 27.34 -21.90
C THR A 186 -12.11 28.43 -20.91
N VAL A 187 -11.13 29.22 -20.45
CA VAL A 187 -11.38 30.45 -19.71
C VAL A 187 -11.98 31.43 -20.70
N GLN A 188 -13.31 31.57 -20.70
CA GLN A 188 -13.95 32.73 -21.29
C GLN A 188 -13.52 33.95 -20.47
N ARG A 189 -12.65 34.78 -21.05
CA ARG A 189 -12.41 36.14 -20.58
C ARG A 189 -13.62 36.98 -21.02
N GLY A 190 -14.39 37.45 -20.04
CA GLY A 190 -15.28 38.59 -20.16
C GLY A 190 -14.61 39.81 -19.54
#